data_AF-A0A8T6MSR6-F1
#
_entry.id   AF-A0A8T6MSR6-F1
#
_cell.length_a   1.000
_cell.length_b   1.000
_cell.length_c   1.000
_cell.angle_alpha   90.00
_cell.angle_beta   90.00
_cell.angle_gamma   90.00
#
_symmetry.space_group_name_H-M   'P 1'
#
loop_
_entity.id
_entity.type
_entity.pdbx_description
1 polymer ?
#
loop_
_entity_poly.entity_id
_entity_poly.type
_entity_poly.pdbx_seq_one_letter_code
_entity_poly.pdbx_strand_id
1 'polypeptide(L)'
;METNNIETQESQEPVINDPKAVLDALDRAKSDAKKFREEKEQLEIDLNSKDQKIAEFSGKLLHEKVVQKLSAEGLKEPKRFMKYIDTLKLDFDENFEVVGLDQQLEQLKQDFPEIFDAKMRVGGQADTAVKASVTTQYTASEMQAAKILGKKI
;
A
#
# COMPACT_ATOMS: atom_id res chain seq x y z
N MET A 1 -57.12 -6.01 -41.09
CA MET A 1 -57.22 -4.56 -40.81
C MET A 1 -57.72 -4.45 -39.39
N GLU A 2 -56.84 -4.14 -38.45
CA GLU A 2 -57.21 -3.83 -37.07
C GLU A 2 -56.72 -2.40 -36.80
N THR A 3 -57.64 -1.57 -36.34
CA THR A 3 -57.54 -0.12 -36.26
C THR A 3 -56.73 0.31 -35.04
N ASN A 4 -55.72 1.15 -35.28
CA ASN A 4 -54.94 1.85 -34.27
C ASN A 4 -55.85 2.71 -33.37
N ASN A 5 -55.92 2.36 -32.08
CA ASN A 5 -56.54 3.21 -31.06
C ASN A 5 -55.45 4.14 -30.51
N ILE A 6 -55.32 5.33 -31.10
CA ILE A 6 -54.47 6.40 -30.58
C ILE A 6 -55.30 7.14 -29.54
N GLU A 7 -55.07 6.83 -28.27
CA GLU A 7 -55.61 7.60 -27.15
C GLU A 7 -54.92 8.97 -27.11
N THR A 8 -55.65 9.99 -27.56
CA THR A 8 -55.31 11.40 -27.38
C THR A 8 -55.31 11.72 -25.89
N GLN A 9 -54.14 11.85 -25.29
CA GLN A 9 -54.00 12.44 -23.95
C GLN A 9 -54.34 13.93 -24.05
N GLU A 10 -55.56 14.29 -23.64
CA GLU A 10 -55.91 15.68 -23.37
C GLU A 10 -55.06 16.20 -22.20
N SER A 11 -54.14 17.10 -22.52
CA SER A 11 -53.40 17.90 -21.54
C SER A 11 -54.36 18.83 -20.80
N GLN A 12 -54.99 18.35 -19.74
CA GLN A 12 -55.73 19.21 -18.82
C GLN A 12 -54.72 20.05 -18.02
N GLU A 13 -54.70 21.36 -18.28
CA GLU A 13 -53.94 22.31 -17.47
C GLU A 13 -54.44 22.25 -16.01
N PRO A 14 -53.54 22.09 -15.02
CA PRO A 14 -53.97 21.99 -13.64
C PRO A 14 -54.55 23.33 -13.17
N VAL A 15 -55.83 23.33 -12.80
CA VAL A 15 -56.48 24.48 -12.15
C VAL A 15 -55.85 24.66 -10.76
N ILE A 16 -55.01 25.69 -10.62
CA ILE A 16 -54.32 26.00 -9.36
C ILE A 16 -55.30 26.74 -8.44
N ASN A 17 -55.81 26.04 -7.43
CA ASN A 17 -56.78 26.60 -6.48
C ASN A 17 -56.16 27.64 -5.51
N ASP A 18 -54.85 27.54 -5.21
CA ASP A 18 -54.12 28.50 -4.35
C ASP A 18 -52.69 28.73 -4.87
N PRO A 19 -52.43 29.80 -5.66
CA PRO A 19 -51.13 30.03 -6.29
C PRO A 19 -50.02 30.31 -5.27
N LYS A 20 -50.36 30.88 -4.11
CA LYS A 20 -49.39 31.17 -3.04
C LYS A 20 -48.88 29.89 -2.36
N ALA A 21 -49.77 28.91 -2.14
CA ALA A 21 -49.39 27.62 -1.56
C ALA A 21 -48.47 26.81 -2.50
N VAL A 22 -48.69 26.92 -3.82
CA VAL A 22 -47.81 26.32 -4.83
C VAL A 22 -46.42 26.98 -4.85
N LEU A 23 -46.35 28.30 -4.71
CA LEU A 23 -45.07 29.00 -4.60
C LEU A 23 -44.32 28.64 -3.32
N ASP A 24 -44.99 28.60 -2.17
CA ASP A 24 -44.38 28.18 -0.91
C ASP A 24 -43.89 26.73 -0.96
N ALA A 25 -44.64 25.83 -1.61
CA ALA A 25 -44.23 24.45 -1.85
C ALA A 25 -43.02 24.36 -2.79
N LEU A 26 -42.99 25.17 -3.85
CA LEU A 26 -41.85 25.26 -4.77
C LEU A 26 -40.60 25.78 -4.06
N ASP A 27 -40.72 26.78 -3.19
CA ASP A 27 -39.59 27.33 -2.46
C ASP A 27 -39.04 26.35 -1.41
N ARG A 28 -39.92 25.59 -0.74
CA ARG A 28 -39.49 24.46 0.10
C ARG A 28 -38.78 23.39 -0.71
N ALA A 29 -39.37 22.96 -1.82
CA ALA A 29 -38.78 21.95 -2.70
C ALA A 29 -37.42 22.39 -3.26
N LYS A 30 -37.25 23.67 -3.62
CA LYS A 30 -35.95 24.24 -4.01
C LYS A 30 -34.95 24.22 -2.86
N SER A 31 -35.39 24.55 -1.64
CA SER A 31 -34.51 24.53 -0.47
C SER A 31 -34.04 23.12 -0.12
N ASP A 32 -34.93 22.13 -0.22
CA ASP A 32 -34.61 20.74 0.05
C ASP A 32 -33.78 20.14 -1.08
N ALA A 33 -34.06 20.46 -2.35
CA ALA A 33 -33.22 20.08 -3.48
C ALA A 33 -31.79 20.62 -3.35
N LYS A 34 -31.63 21.86 -2.83
CA LYS A 34 -30.32 22.42 -2.54
C LYS A 34 -29.61 21.62 -1.43
N LYS A 35 -30.28 21.33 -0.32
CA LYS A 35 -29.71 20.51 0.76
C LYS A 35 -29.31 19.11 0.28
N PHE A 36 -30.17 18.43 -0.47
CA PHE A 36 -29.86 17.12 -1.02
C PHE A 36 -28.69 17.15 -1.99
N ARG A 37 -28.51 18.24 -2.74
CA ARG A 37 -27.33 18.43 -3.60
C ARG A 37 -26.07 18.57 -2.76
N GLU A 38 -26.09 19.40 -1.71
CA GLU A 38 -24.97 19.60 -0.80
C GLU A 38 -24.62 18.31 -0.05
N GLU A 39 -25.62 17.59 0.47
CA GLU A 39 -25.43 16.30 1.14
C GLU A 39 -24.89 15.23 0.20
N LYS A 40 -25.38 15.19 -1.04
CA LYS A 40 -24.86 14.27 -2.06
C LYS A 40 -23.39 14.56 -2.37
N GLU A 41 -23.03 15.82 -2.58
CA GLU A 41 -21.64 16.22 -2.84
C GLU A 41 -20.74 15.87 -1.65
N GLN A 42 -21.20 16.13 -0.42
CA GLN A 42 -20.46 15.76 0.79
C GLN A 42 -20.28 14.24 0.91
N LEU A 43 -21.32 13.45 0.64
CA LEU A 43 -21.25 12.00 0.66
C LEU A 43 -20.30 11.44 -0.41
N GLU A 44 -20.29 12.03 -1.61
CA GLU A 44 -19.35 11.65 -2.67
C GLU A 44 -17.90 11.97 -2.28
N ILE A 45 -17.65 13.12 -1.65
CA ILE A 45 -16.32 13.48 -1.12
C ILE A 45 -15.90 12.49 -0.02
N ASP A 46 -16.79 12.20 0.93
CA ASP A 46 -16.50 11.30 2.04
C ASP A 46 -16.25 9.87 1.57
N LEU A 47 -16.98 9.40 0.56
CA LEU A 47 -16.80 8.07 -0.01
C LEU A 47 -15.44 7.95 -0.70
N ASN A 48 -15.09 8.91 -1.57
CA ASN A 48 -13.78 8.94 -2.20
C ASN A 48 -12.63 9.03 -1.18
N SER A 49 -12.81 9.82 -0.12
CA SER A 49 -11.85 9.94 0.99
C SER A 49 -11.66 8.61 1.73
N LYS A 50 -12.74 7.86 1.96
CA LYS A 50 -12.67 6.54 2.60
C LYS A 50 -12.01 5.51 1.70
N ASP A 51 -12.34 5.48 0.41
CA ASP A 51 -11.75 4.55 -0.55
C ASP A 51 -10.25 4.77 -0.70
N GLN A 52 -9.81 6.04 -0.73
CA GLN A 52 -8.37 6.39 -0.70
C GLN A 52 -7.68 5.88 0.56
N LYS A 53 -8.27 6.11 1.74
CA LYS A 53 -7.72 5.60 3.00
C LYS A 53 -7.65 4.08 3.03
N ILE A 54 -8.69 3.40 2.56
CA ILE A 54 -8.73 1.93 2.48
C ILE A 54 -7.60 1.44 1.57
N ALA A 55 -7.41 2.05 0.40
CA ALA A 55 -6.32 1.70 -0.52
C ALA A 55 -4.93 1.93 0.11
N GLU A 56 -4.74 3.01 0.87
CA GLU A 56 -3.49 3.26 1.59
C GLU A 56 -3.22 2.21 2.67
N PHE A 57 -4.23 1.86 3.47
CA PHE A 57 -4.09 0.87 4.53
C PHE A 57 -3.92 -0.54 3.98
N SER A 58 -4.64 -0.91 2.92
CA SER A 58 -4.48 -2.22 2.27
C SER A 58 -3.09 -2.36 1.64
N GLY A 59 -2.57 -1.32 0.98
CA GLY A 59 -1.21 -1.32 0.45
C GLY A 59 -0.13 -1.44 1.52
N LYS A 60 -0.29 -0.75 2.66
CA LYS A 60 0.61 -0.87 3.82
C LYS A 60 0.56 -2.28 4.41
N LEU A 61 -0.64 -2.84 4.57
CA LEU A 61 -0.84 -4.19 5.09
C LEU A 61 -0.22 -5.24 4.17
N LEU A 62 -0.38 -5.08 2.84
CA LEU A 62 0.18 -5.98 1.84
C LEU A 62 1.70 -5.98 1.96
N HIS A 63 2.30 -4.79 1.99
CA HIS A 63 3.73 -4.64 2.15
C HIS A 63 4.24 -5.29 3.45
N GLU A 64 3.54 -5.09 4.57
CA GLU A 64 3.92 -5.69 5.84
C GLU A 64 3.82 -7.22 5.83
N LYS A 65 2.72 -7.77 5.33
CA LYS A 65 2.50 -9.22 5.24
C LYS A 65 3.53 -9.90 4.34
N VAL A 66 3.87 -9.29 3.21
CA VAL A 66 4.92 -9.81 2.33
C VAL A 66 6.26 -9.79 3.05
N VAL A 67 6.62 -8.69 3.72
CA VAL A 67 7.86 -8.60 4.49
C VAL A 67 7.90 -9.63 5.63
N GLN A 68 6.78 -9.89 6.31
CA GLN A 68 6.67 -10.94 7.33
C GLN A 68 6.91 -12.34 6.74
N LYS A 69 6.25 -12.70 5.62
CA LYS A 69 6.46 -13.99 4.95
C LYS A 69 7.92 -14.15 4.47
N LEU A 70 8.50 -13.11 3.87
CA LEU A 70 9.91 -13.11 3.47
C LEU A 70 10.87 -13.29 4.65
N SER A 71 10.56 -12.67 5.80
CA SER A 71 11.36 -12.83 7.03
C SER A 71 11.27 -14.24 7.59
N ALA A 72 10.06 -14.84 7.58
CA ALA A 72 9.83 -16.21 8.01
C ALA A 72 10.61 -17.22 7.15
N GLU A 73 10.83 -16.90 5.89
CA GLU A 73 11.62 -17.69 4.92
C GLU A 73 13.15 -17.50 5.08
N GLY A 74 13.60 -16.80 6.12
CA GLY A 74 15.02 -16.71 6.49
C GLY A 74 15.81 -15.59 5.81
N LEU A 75 15.13 -14.64 5.17
CA LEU A 75 15.78 -13.48 4.55
C LEU A 75 16.23 -12.46 5.61
N LYS A 76 17.53 -12.11 5.62
CA LYS A 76 18.09 -11.10 6.55
C LYS A 76 17.62 -9.67 6.23
N GLU A 77 17.30 -9.38 4.96
CA GLU A 77 16.89 -8.05 4.49
C GLU A 77 15.66 -8.15 3.56
N PRO A 78 14.48 -8.53 4.09
CA PRO A 78 13.26 -8.78 3.29
C PRO A 78 12.84 -7.58 2.45
N LYS A 79 13.06 -6.35 2.94
CA LYS A 79 12.72 -5.11 2.23
C LYS A 79 13.44 -4.94 0.89
N ARG A 80 14.64 -5.51 0.72
CA ARG A 80 15.38 -5.42 -0.54
C ARG A 80 14.75 -6.28 -1.64
N PHE A 81 14.03 -7.33 -1.24
CA PHE A 81 13.43 -8.29 -2.15
C PHE A 81 12.03 -7.90 -2.64
N MET A 82 11.44 -6.85 -2.07
CA MET A 82 10.15 -6.33 -2.53
C MET A 82 10.17 -5.89 -4.00
N LYS A 83 11.33 -5.53 -4.55
CA LYS A 83 11.46 -5.16 -5.97
C LYS A 83 11.23 -6.33 -6.92
N TYR A 84 11.37 -7.56 -6.44
CA TYR A 84 11.19 -8.77 -7.23
C TYR A 84 9.79 -9.36 -7.08
N ILE A 85 8.95 -8.74 -6.24
CA ILE A 85 7.58 -9.17 -5.98
C ILE A 85 6.64 -8.25 -6.73
N ASP A 86 5.80 -8.85 -7.55
CA ASP A 86 4.81 -8.13 -8.35
C ASP A 86 3.55 -7.92 -7.51
N THR A 87 3.44 -6.76 -6.87
CA THR A 87 2.33 -6.42 -5.96
C THR A 87 0.99 -6.27 -6.67
N LEU A 88 0.97 -6.15 -8.01
CA LEU A 88 -0.26 -6.05 -8.79
C LEU A 88 -0.97 -7.39 -8.98
N LYS A 89 -0.23 -8.51 -8.78
CA LYS A 89 -0.76 -9.87 -8.89
C LYS A 89 -1.07 -10.48 -7.52
N LEU A 90 -0.98 -9.69 -6.45
CA LEU A 90 -1.22 -10.13 -5.09
C LEU A 90 -2.59 -9.66 -4.64
N ASP A 91 -3.38 -10.60 -4.14
CA ASP A 91 -4.70 -10.35 -3.57
C ASP A 91 -4.77 -10.83 -2.12
N PHE A 92 -5.77 -10.35 -1.39
CA PHE A 92 -6.08 -10.83 -0.04
C PHE A 92 -7.20 -11.87 -0.07
N ASP A 93 -7.04 -12.93 0.71
CA ASP A 93 -8.14 -13.84 1.02
C ASP A 93 -9.06 -13.27 2.13
N GLU A 94 -10.10 -14.02 2.47
CA GLU A 94 -11.05 -13.66 3.55
C GLU A 94 -10.39 -13.59 4.94
N ASN A 95 -9.19 -14.16 5.12
CA ASN A 95 -8.41 -14.15 6.36
C ASN A 95 -7.32 -13.07 6.37
N PHE A 96 -7.27 -12.20 5.35
CA PHE A 96 -6.21 -11.19 5.14
C PHE A 96 -4.81 -11.79 4.94
N GLU A 97 -4.73 -13.00 4.41
CA GLU A 97 -3.50 -13.61 3.94
C GLU A 97 -3.29 -13.32 2.45
N VAL A 98 -2.01 -13.15 2.07
CA VAL A 98 -1.64 -12.75 0.71
C VAL A 98 -1.61 -13.98 -0.20
N VAL A 99 -2.52 -14.03 -1.16
CA VAL A 99 -2.64 -15.09 -2.18
C VAL A 99 -1.71 -14.76 -3.35
N GLY A 100 -1.09 -15.78 -3.95
CA GLY A 100 -0.17 -15.63 -5.10
C GLY A 100 1.28 -15.32 -4.74
N LEU A 101 1.53 -14.89 -3.49
CA LEU A 101 2.89 -14.63 -3.00
C LEU A 101 3.76 -15.90 -2.98
N ASP A 102 3.18 -17.04 -2.61
CA ASP A 102 3.94 -18.29 -2.45
C ASP A 102 4.50 -18.79 -3.80
N GLN A 103 3.76 -18.60 -4.90
CA GLN A 103 4.23 -18.94 -6.26
C GLN A 103 5.37 -18.03 -6.71
N GLN A 104 5.26 -16.72 -6.44
CA GLN A 104 6.32 -15.77 -6.75
C GLN A 104 7.57 -16.04 -5.90
N LEU A 105 7.38 -16.44 -4.63
CA LEU A 105 8.47 -16.81 -3.75
C LEU A 105 9.19 -18.09 -4.23
N GLU A 106 8.45 -19.09 -4.71
CA GLU A 106 9.04 -20.32 -5.26
C GLU A 106 9.85 -20.04 -6.53
N GLN A 107 9.36 -19.18 -7.42
CA GLN A 107 10.14 -18.69 -8.56
C GLN A 107 11.39 -17.95 -8.11
N LEU A 108 11.28 -17.06 -7.12
CA LEU A 108 12.42 -16.31 -6.59
C LEU A 108 13.47 -17.22 -5.95
N LYS A 109 13.04 -18.31 -5.30
CA LYS A 109 13.93 -19.35 -4.75
C LYS A 109 14.66 -20.13 -5.84
N GLN A 110 14.01 -20.38 -6.98
CA GLN A 110 14.63 -21.03 -8.13
C GLN A 110 15.64 -20.12 -8.83
N ASP A 111 15.28 -18.84 -9.03
CA ASP A 111 16.13 -17.88 -9.74
C ASP A 111 17.34 -17.44 -8.90
N PHE A 112 17.17 -17.33 -7.57
CA PHE A 112 18.19 -16.84 -6.67
C PHE A 112 18.36 -17.70 -5.41
N PRO A 113 18.83 -18.95 -5.54
CA PRO A 113 19.00 -19.86 -4.41
C PRO A 113 19.99 -19.33 -3.36
N GLU A 114 20.98 -18.53 -3.77
CA GLU A 114 22.01 -17.92 -2.90
C GLU A 114 21.43 -16.97 -1.83
N ILE A 115 20.22 -16.46 -2.08
CA ILE A 115 19.58 -15.48 -1.20
C ILE A 115 18.91 -16.20 -0.02
N PHE A 116 18.41 -17.41 -0.27
CA PHE A 116 17.67 -18.23 0.68
C PHE A 116 18.54 -19.29 1.36
N ASP A 117 19.55 -19.85 0.68
CA ASP A 117 20.46 -20.83 1.26
C ASP A 117 21.67 -20.16 1.92
N ALA A 118 21.73 -20.26 3.25
CA ALA A 118 22.83 -19.75 4.06
C ALA A 118 24.19 -20.36 3.69
N LYS A 119 24.24 -21.57 3.10
CA LYS A 119 25.48 -22.24 2.66
C LYS A 119 25.99 -21.72 1.32
N MET A 120 25.08 -21.30 0.43
CA MET A 120 25.41 -20.73 -0.89
C MET A 120 25.70 -19.23 -0.80
N ARG A 121 25.43 -18.57 0.33
CA ARG A 121 25.67 -17.14 0.57
C ARG A 121 27.18 -16.86 0.72
N VAL A 122 27.93 -17.00 -0.37
CA VAL A 122 29.41 -16.95 -0.40
C VAL A 122 30.02 -15.54 -0.38
N GLY A 123 29.22 -14.46 -0.44
CA GLY A 123 29.76 -13.11 -0.68
C GLY A 123 29.88 -12.15 0.50
N GLY A 124 29.32 -12.44 1.68
CA GLY A 124 29.08 -11.38 2.70
C GLY A 124 29.81 -11.51 4.03
N GLN A 125 30.21 -12.73 4.42
CA GLN A 125 30.87 -12.97 5.71
C GLN A 125 32.39 -12.74 5.67
N ALA A 126 33.00 -12.71 4.48
CA ALA A 126 34.41 -12.41 4.33
C ALA A 126 34.73 -10.95 4.72
N ASP A 127 33.87 -10.00 4.37
CA ASP A 127 34.10 -8.57 4.64
C ASP A 127 33.50 -8.07 5.96
N THR A 128 32.53 -8.78 6.56
CA THR A 128 31.92 -8.37 7.83
C THR A 128 32.66 -8.86 9.08
N ALA A 129 33.68 -9.71 8.91
CA ALA A 129 34.38 -10.37 10.02
C ALA A 129 35.86 -10.00 10.16
N VAL A 130 36.31 -8.81 9.74
CA VAL A 130 37.62 -8.29 10.20
C VAL A 130 37.57 -6.78 10.44
N LYS A 131 36.75 -6.35 11.40
CA LYS A 131 37.19 -5.31 12.36
C LYS A 131 37.96 -5.97 13.51
N ALA A 132 38.68 -7.06 13.25
CA ALA A 132 39.79 -7.39 14.13
C ALA A 132 40.73 -6.19 13.98
N SER A 133 40.83 -5.36 15.01
CA SER A 133 41.89 -4.39 15.12
C SER A 133 43.17 -5.11 14.75
N VAL A 134 43.72 -4.81 13.58
CA VAL A 134 45.04 -5.29 13.21
C VAL A 134 45.92 -4.86 14.37
N THR A 135 46.35 -5.82 15.19
CA THR A 135 47.32 -5.54 16.23
C THR A 135 48.59 -5.25 15.44
N THR A 136 48.79 -3.99 15.09
CA THR A 136 50.00 -3.54 14.40
C THR A 136 51.14 -3.89 15.34
N GLN A 137 51.85 -4.98 15.03
CA GLN A 137 53.04 -5.34 15.78
C GLN A 137 54.04 -4.21 15.55
N TYR A 138 54.27 -3.40 16.58
CA TYR A 138 55.21 -2.30 16.51
C TYR A 138 56.58 -2.84 16.13
N THR A 139 57.16 -2.25 15.09
CA THR A 139 58.53 -2.58 14.71
C THR A 139 59.50 -2.18 15.83
N ALA A 140 60.68 -2.79 15.88
CA ALA A 140 61.67 -2.53 16.94
C ALA A 140 62.01 -1.02 17.07
N SER A 141 62.04 -0.31 15.95
CA SER A 141 62.26 1.14 15.89
C SER A 141 61.10 1.94 16.47
N GLU A 142 59.85 1.53 16.20
CA GLU A 142 58.66 2.18 16.76
C GLU A 142 58.54 1.96 18.27
N MET A 143 58.93 0.78 18.77
CA MET A 143 58.98 0.52 20.22
C MET A 143 60.02 1.39 20.93
N GLN A 144 61.20 1.60 20.32
CA GLN A 144 62.21 2.49 20.88
C GLN A 144 61.75 3.96 20.87
N ALA A 145 61.16 4.39 19.75
CA ALA A 145 60.63 5.74 19.62
C ALA A 145 59.53 6.03 20.66
N ALA A 146 58.59 5.10 20.86
CA ALA A 146 57.52 5.25 21.84
C ALA A 146 58.03 5.25 23.29
N LYS A 147 59.10 4.50 23.62
CA LYS A 147 59.78 4.59 24.93
C LYS A 147 60.41 5.96 25.17
N ILE A 148 61.01 6.57 24.15
CA ILE A 148 61.62 7.90 24.25
C ILE A 148 60.54 8.99 24.35
N LEU A 149 59.44 8.82 23.61
CA LEU A 149 58.31 9.77 23.56
C LEU A 149 57.31 9.61 24.72
N GLY A 150 57.51 8.65 25.62
CA GLY A 150 56.65 8.42 26.79
C GLY A 150 55.22 7.96 26.47
N LYS A 151 54.95 7.49 25.25
CA LYS A 151 53.64 6.94 24.87
C LYS A 151 53.53 5.50 25.34
N LYS A 152 52.46 5.16 26.08
CA LYS A 152 52.12 3.78 26.41
C LYS A 152 51.67 3.06 25.13
N ILE A 153 52.43 2.04 24.76
CA ILE A 153 52.10 1.05 23.73
C ILE A 153 51.32 -0.08 24.38
#